data_AF-A0A3D0HEH2-F1
#
_entry.id   AF-A0A3D0HEH2-F1
#
_cell.length_a   1.000
_cell.length_b   1.000
_cell.length_c   1.000
_cell.angle_alpha   90.00
_cell.angle_beta   90.00
_cell.angle_gamma   90.00
#
_symmetry.space_group_name_H-M   'P 1'
#
loop_
_entity.id
_entity.type
_entity.pdbx_description
1 polymer ?
#
loop_
_entity_poly.entity_id
_entity_poly.type
_entity_poly.pdbx_seq_one_letter_code
_entity_poly.pdbx_strand_id
1 'polypeptide(L)'
;MQRAQKAQTETPGAVSPEISAAAQKVGSGMKRFAKRFMVHVAGLLFFAPAISSLTTETFDTGLAAVLAYLAFICLLPRGPVNERSWYIPAAAGLVQWAIAGLLGAPLALGAFIGGLQAFALRAILKKFQMGFEWVAAFFLLVGLTGIFTSTAVSSLSWGVIISMIPVAAAALAVAYAVGRLSEAKNKQELVADILKRFKELSSHEHLGSGVLAEIEILADRASQFFTTINKGGHTDDTVIGKVDVVSRDLLNIQSGRSAPERLLRSMQDLSEELDKILEARGGPSSGIIDEYRGYEQQVRALLIAKRDLASDSAKQIDTIAYAAYGIIRQMRSDPADRPGGERFLKRYLKATADMVKERKRLEEASATNRSDALNTALARSDEVLEHLAQAFRDEDQYLMTNDTVNFTAELNALDTFMKMRGH
;
A
#
# COMPACT_ATOMS: atom_id res chain seq x y z
N MET A 1 -67.66 -1.74 -8.50
CA MET A 1 -66.40 -1.55 -9.26
C MET A 1 -65.27 -0.91 -8.43
N GLN A 2 -65.05 -1.31 -7.16
CA GLN A 2 -63.88 -0.85 -6.37
C GLN A 2 -63.22 -1.96 -5.53
N ARG A 3 -63.60 -3.23 -5.73
CA ARG A 3 -62.94 -4.40 -5.13
C ARG A 3 -62.24 -5.31 -6.14
N ALA A 4 -62.26 -4.96 -7.42
CA ALA A 4 -61.60 -5.71 -8.50
C ALA A 4 -60.30 -5.06 -9.01
N GLN A 5 -59.91 -3.89 -8.49
CA GLN A 5 -58.66 -3.20 -8.85
C GLN A 5 -57.53 -3.40 -7.83
N LYS A 6 -57.75 -4.18 -6.76
CA LYS A 6 -56.73 -4.45 -5.72
C LYS A 6 -55.98 -5.78 -5.92
N ALA A 7 -56.20 -6.46 -7.04
CA ALA A 7 -55.64 -7.80 -7.33
C ALA A 7 -54.71 -7.82 -8.57
N GLN A 8 -54.24 -6.67 -9.05
CA GLN A 8 -53.36 -6.57 -10.24
C GLN A 8 -52.05 -5.82 -10.01
N THR A 9 -51.61 -5.71 -8.75
CA THR A 9 -50.30 -5.13 -8.38
C THR A 9 -49.48 -6.09 -7.52
N GLU A 10 -49.55 -7.39 -7.82
CA GLU A 10 -48.55 -8.35 -7.35
C GLU A 10 -47.64 -8.73 -8.52
N THR A 11 -46.62 -7.90 -8.71
CA THR A 11 -45.41 -8.22 -9.47
C THR A 11 -44.86 -9.58 -8.99
N PRO A 12 -44.47 -10.50 -9.88
CA PRO A 12 -43.88 -11.78 -9.47
C PRO A 12 -42.65 -11.50 -8.60
N GLY A 13 -42.64 -12.11 -7.42
CA GLY A 13 -41.72 -11.81 -6.33
C GLY A 13 -40.29 -11.59 -6.81
N ALA A 14 -39.82 -10.35 -6.66
CA ALA A 14 -38.41 -10.06 -6.68
C ALA A 14 -37.77 -10.92 -5.59
N VAL A 15 -37.06 -11.97 -6.02
CA VAL A 15 -36.26 -12.83 -5.17
C VAL A 15 -35.39 -11.92 -4.32
N SER A 16 -35.58 -11.98 -2.99
CA SER A 16 -34.82 -11.17 -2.04
C SER A 16 -33.33 -11.18 -2.43
N PRO A 17 -32.62 -10.04 -2.40
CA PRO A 17 -31.20 -9.97 -2.76
C PRO A 17 -30.34 -10.99 -2.00
N GLU A 18 -30.77 -11.45 -0.82
CA GLU A 18 -30.13 -12.54 -0.08
C GLU A 18 -30.29 -13.91 -0.76
N ILE A 19 -31.46 -14.20 -1.34
CA ILE A 19 -31.74 -15.46 -2.04
C ILE A 19 -31.04 -15.47 -3.41
N SER A 20 -30.95 -14.33 -4.10
CA SER A 20 -30.21 -14.22 -5.36
C SER A 20 -28.69 -14.34 -5.12
N ALA A 21 -28.17 -13.75 -4.05
CA ALA A 21 -26.78 -13.92 -3.62
C ALA A 21 -26.47 -15.36 -3.19
N ALA A 22 -27.40 -16.02 -2.48
CA ALA A 22 -27.26 -17.43 -2.10
C ALA A 22 -27.27 -18.34 -3.34
N ALA A 23 -28.17 -18.12 -4.29
CA ALA A 23 -28.24 -18.88 -5.54
C ALA A 23 -26.99 -18.67 -6.41
N GLN A 24 -26.47 -17.44 -6.50
CA GLN A 24 -25.20 -17.16 -7.18
C GLN A 24 -24.01 -17.84 -6.48
N LYS A 25 -23.98 -17.83 -5.13
CA LYS A 25 -22.95 -18.51 -4.34
C LYS A 25 -22.97 -20.02 -4.59
N VAL A 26 -24.14 -20.66 -4.55
CA VAL A 26 -24.33 -22.09 -4.85
C VAL A 26 -23.94 -22.42 -6.29
N GLY A 27 -24.40 -21.64 -7.27
CA GLY A 27 -24.05 -21.82 -8.68
C GLY A 27 -22.53 -21.69 -8.94
N SER A 28 -21.87 -20.74 -8.27
CA SER A 28 -20.41 -20.59 -8.35
C SER A 28 -19.66 -21.75 -7.67
N GLY A 29 -20.24 -22.33 -6.61
CA GLY A 29 -19.72 -23.50 -5.92
C GLY A 29 -19.81 -24.75 -6.78
N MET A 30 -20.94 -24.96 -7.46
CA MET A 30 -21.19 -26.11 -8.32
C MET A 30 -20.30 -26.08 -9.59
N LYS A 31 -20.09 -24.89 -10.18
CA LYS A 31 -19.11 -24.72 -11.28
C LYS A 31 -17.67 -25.02 -10.83
N ARG A 32 -17.28 -24.57 -9.64
CA ARG A 32 -15.95 -24.88 -9.06
C ARG A 32 -15.80 -26.37 -8.78
N PHE A 33 -16.84 -27.03 -8.28
CA PHE A 33 -16.87 -28.47 -8.07
C PHE A 33 -16.75 -29.24 -9.39
N ALA A 34 -17.56 -28.91 -10.39
CA ALA A 34 -17.52 -29.56 -11.71
C ALA A 34 -16.16 -29.42 -12.40
N LYS A 35 -15.54 -28.23 -12.33
CA LYS A 35 -14.19 -28.00 -12.86
C LYS A 35 -13.14 -28.85 -12.14
N ARG A 36 -13.22 -28.95 -10.81
CA ARG A 36 -12.32 -29.81 -10.02
C ARG A 36 -12.54 -31.28 -10.35
N PHE A 37 -13.78 -31.72 -10.44
CA PHE A 37 -14.15 -33.09 -10.78
C PHE A 37 -13.62 -33.48 -12.17
N MET A 38 -13.80 -32.63 -13.19
CA MET A 38 -13.26 -32.85 -14.54
C MET A 38 -11.74 -33.00 -14.56
N VAL A 39 -11.02 -32.22 -13.75
CA VAL A 39 -9.56 -32.33 -13.61
C VAL A 39 -9.14 -33.66 -12.99
N HIS A 40 -9.90 -34.15 -11.99
CA HIS A 40 -9.67 -35.45 -11.38
C HIS A 40 -9.95 -36.60 -12.35
N VAL A 41 -11.05 -36.54 -13.12
CA VAL A 41 -11.40 -37.53 -14.15
C VAL A 41 -10.38 -37.54 -15.28
N ALA A 42 -9.96 -36.38 -15.77
CA ALA A 42 -8.93 -36.26 -16.81
C ALA A 42 -7.57 -36.80 -16.33
N GLY A 43 -7.17 -36.52 -15.09
CA GLY A 43 -5.96 -37.09 -14.50
C GLY A 43 -6.03 -38.61 -14.40
N LEU A 44 -7.17 -39.17 -14.00
CA LEU A 44 -7.36 -40.61 -13.88
C LEU A 44 -7.31 -41.32 -15.25
N LEU A 45 -7.88 -40.70 -16.29
CA LEU A 45 -7.87 -41.23 -17.66
C LEU A 45 -6.50 -41.09 -18.34
N PHE A 46 -5.77 -40.01 -18.09
CA PHE A 46 -4.45 -39.76 -18.72
C PHE A 46 -3.36 -40.73 -18.21
N PHE A 47 -3.43 -41.11 -16.93
CA PHE A 47 -2.47 -42.07 -16.36
C PHE A 47 -2.94 -43.53 -16.46
N ALA A 48 -4.17 -43.80 -16.92
CA ALA A 48 -4.65 -45.15 -17.15
C ALA A 48 -3.70 -46.03 -18.01
N PRO A 49 -3.07 -45.50 -19.09
CA PRO A 49 -2.09 -46.24 -19.89
C PRO A 49 -0.67 -46.29 -19.28
N ALA A 50 -0.35 -45.40 -18.33
CA ALA A 50 0.96 -45.37 -17.68
C ALA A 50 1.06 -46.45 -16.58
N ILE A 51 -0.08 -46.90 -16.07
CA ILE A 51 -0.21 -47.99 -15.08
C ILE A 51 0.35 -49.31 -15.62
N SER A 52 0.14 -49.63 -16.91
CA SER A 52 0.66 -50.84 -17.54
C SER A 52 2.18 -50.82 -17.78
N SER A 53 2.87 -49.70 -17.52
CA SER A 53 4.32 -49.56 -17.69
C SER A 53 5.12 -49.69 -16.39
N LEU A 54 4.45 -49.73 -15.23
CA LEU A 54 5.06 -49.93 -13.90
C LEU A 54 5.00 -51.40 -13.44
N THR A 55 4.36 -52.28 -14.21
CA THR A 55 4.10 -53.67 -13.83
C THR A 55 5.33 -54.54 -14.07
N THR A 56 6.17 -54.69 -13.05
CA THR A 56 6.82 -55.97 -12.77
C THR A 56 5.94 -56.74 -11.77
N GLU A 57 6.01 -58.08 -11.76
CA GLU A 57 5.07 -59.01 -11.12
C GLU A 57 4.78 -58.82 -9.60
N THR A 58 5.35 -57.80 -8.95
CA THR A 58 5.26 -57.56 -7.51
C THR A 58 4.58 -56.25 -7.11
N PHE A 59 4.25 -55.35 -8.04
CA PHE A 59 3.59 -54.08 -7.73
C PHE A 59 2.13 -54.08 -8.19
N ASP A 60 1.18 -53.95 -7.26
CA ASP A 60 -0.24 -53.93 -7.57
C ASP A 60 -0.57 -52.76 -8.52
N THR A 61 -1.06 -53.12 -9.70
CA THR A 61 -1.57 -52.26 -10.78
C THR A 61 -2.48 -51.14 -10.25
N GLY A 62 -3.29 -51.43 -9.21
CA GLY A 62 -4.15 -50.45 -8.56
C GLY A 62 -3.39 -49.41 -7.73
N LEU A 63 -2.33 -49.81 -7.04
CA LEU A 63 -1.52 -48.91 -6.22
C LEU A 63 -0.68 -47.96 -7.09
N ALA A 64 -0.07 -48.46 -8.17
CA ALA A 64 0.67 -47.65 -9.14
C ALA A 64 -0.21 -46.54 -9.76
N ALA A 65 -1.46 -46.87 -10.08
CA ALA A 65 -2.46 -45.93 -10.60
C ALA A 65 -2.76 -44.79 -9.63
N VAL A 66 -3.02 -45.15 -8.38
CA VAL A 66 -3.34 -44.20 -7.32
C VAL A 66 -2.17 -43.27 -7.05
N LEU A 67 -0.94 -43.78 -7.08
CA LEU A 67 0.27 -42.99 -6.85
C LEU A 67 0.58 -42.02 -8.01
N ALA A 68 0.46 -42.47 -9.27
CA ALA A 68 0.64 -41.59 -10.44
C ALA A 68 -0.41 -40.47 -10.48
N TYR A 69 -1.67 -40.81 -10.16
CA TYR A 69 -2.75 -39.85 -10.02
C TYR A 69 -2.51 -38.82 -8.91
N LEU A 70 -2.06 -39.27 -7.73
CA LEU A 70 -1.79 -38.39 -6.59
C LEU A 70 -0.59 -37.47 -6.85
N ALA A 71 0.42 -37.95 -7.56
CA ALA A 71 1.54 -37.12 -7.98
C ALA A 71 1.14 -36.07 -9.04
N PHE A 72 0.29 -36.43 -10.00
CA PHE A 72 -0.28 -35.48 -10.95
C PHE A 72 -1.10 -34.39 -10.26
N ILE A 73 -1.88 -34.77 -9.27
CA ILE A 73 -2.61 -33.85 -8.39
C ILE A 73 -1.68 -32.82 -7.74
N CYS A 74 -0.47 -33.21 -7.36
CA CYS A 74 0.51 -32.32 -6.76
C CYS A 74 1.12 -31.33 -7.77
N LEU A 75 1.21 -31.72 -9.04
CA LEU A 75 1.68 -30.87 -10.14
C LEU A 75 0.68 -29.77 -10.53
N LEU A 76 -0.60 -29.92 -10.17
CA LEU A 76 -1.62 -28.96 -10.56
C LEU A 76 -1.69 -27.77 -9.58
N PRO A 77 -1.59 -26.52 -10.08
CA PRO A 77 -1.84 -25.34 -9.25
C PRO A 77 -3.34 -25.25 -8.95
N ARG A 78 -3.71 -25.25 -7.66
CA ARG A 78 -5.11 -25.14 -7.18
C ARG A 78 -5.44 -23.82 -6.50
N GLY A 79 -4.43 -22.98 -6.28
CA GLY A 79 -4.57 -21.67 -5.68
C GLY A 79 -4.94 -20.57 -6.69
N PRO A 80 -5.16 -19.34 -6.21
CA PRO A 80 -5.34 -18.16 -7.06
C PRO A 80 -4.12 -17.96 -7.96
N VAL A 81 -4.32 -17.46 -9.18
CA VAL A 81 -3.28 -17.28 -10.23
C VAL A 81 -2.03 -16.55 -9.76
N ASN A 82 -2.17 -15.71 -8.74
CA ASN A 82 -1.10 -14.87 -8.22
C ASN A 82 -0.37 -15.48 -7.01
N GLU A 83 -0.79 -16.65 -6.52
CA GLU A 83 -0.18 -17.26 -5.34
C GLU A 83 1.05 -18.09 -5.73
N ARG A 84 2.24 -17.51 -5.50
CA ARG A 84 3.55 -18.09 -5.84
C ARG A 84 3.78 -19.51 -5.30
N SER A 85 3.15 -19.83 -4.16
CA SER A 85 3.23 -21.14 -3.49
C SER A 85 2.59 -22.27 -4.32
N TRP A 86 1.80 -21.94 -5.34
CA TRP A 86 1.15 -22.93 -6.20
C TRP A 86 1.84 -23.10 -7.54
N TYR A 87 2.18 -22.00 -8.21
CA TYR A 87 2.70 -22.05 -9.58
C TYR A 87 4.19 -22.40 -9.63
N ILE A 88 5.00 -21.88 -8.72
CA ILE A 88 6.45 -22.14 -8.73
C ILE A 88 6.73 -23.63 -8.42
N PRO A 89 6.11 -24.25 -7.40
CA PRO A 89 6.29 -25.68 -7.17
C PRO A 89 5.72 -26.54 -8.30
N ALA A 90 4.58 -26.17 -8.89
CA ALA A 90 4.01 -26.87 -10.04
C ALA A 90 4.95 -26.86 -11.25
N ALA A 91 5.50 -25.69 -11.60
CA ALA A 91 6.48 -25.56 -12.69
C ALA A 91 7.75 -26.36 -12.41
N ALA A 92 8.28 -26.30 -11.18
CA ALA A 92 9.44 -27.09 -10.77
C ALA A 92 9.17 -28.59 -10.86
N GLY A 93 7.97 -29.04 -10.49
CA GLY A 93 7.57 -30.43 -10.64
C GLY A 93 7.44 -30.89 -12.10
N LEU A 94 6.95 -30.02 -13.00
CA LEU A 94 6.90 -30.30 -14.44
C LEU A 94 8.30 -30.37 -15.06
N VAL A 95 9.20 -29.47 -14.67
CA VAL A 95 10.62 -29.51 -15.06
C VAL A 95 11.26 -30.81 -14.57
N GLN A 96 11.00 -31.19 -13.32
CA GLN A 96 11.49 -32.44 -12.75
C GLN A 96 10.95 -33.67 -13.50
N TRP A 97 9.68 -33.67 -13.88
CA TRP A 97 9.08 -34.74 -14.68
C TRP A 97 9.75 -34.88 -16.06
N ALA A 98 9.99 -33.75 -16.73
CA ALA A 98 10.69 -33.73 -18.02
C ALA A 98 12.13 -34.25 -17.89
N ILE A 99 12.87 -33.80 -16.87
CA ILE A 99 14.24 -34.28 -16.58
C ILE A 99 14.24 -35.79 -16.31
N ALA A 100 13.28 -36.28 -15.53
CA ALA A 100 13.16 -37.71 -15.26
C ALA A 100 12.93 -38.51 -16.56
N GLY A 101 12.09 -38.01 -17.47
CA GLY A 101 11.87 -38.63 -18.78
C GLY A 101 13.13 -38.63 -19.66
N LEU A 102 13.89 -37.52 -19.68
CA LEU A 102 15.17 -37.43 -20.40
C LEU A 102 16.23 -38.38 -19.86
N LEU A 103 16.18 -38.67 -18.56
CA LEU A 103 17.06 -39.63 -17.88
C LEU A 103 16.59 -41.09 -18.01
N GLY A 104 15.58 -41.35 -18.84
CA GLY A 104 15.08 -42.69 -19.13
C GLY A 104 14.11 -43.26 -18.09
N ALA A 105 13.60 -42.45 -17.16
CA ALA A 105 12.62 -42.92 -16.18
C ALA A 105 11.27 -43.21 -16.87
N PRO A 106 10.57 -44.29 -16.48
CA PRO A 106 9.19 -44.53 -16.91
C PRO A 106 8.30 -43.32 -16.63
N LEU A 107 7.36 -43.04 -17.52
CA LEU A 107 6.53 -41.82 -17.49
C LEU A 107 5.82 -41.62 -16.14
N ALA A 108 5.27 -42.70 -15.58
CA ALA A 108 4.59 -42.68 -14.28
C ALA A 108 5.54 -42.41 -13.11
N LEU A 109 6.75 -42.95 -13.17
CA LEU A 109 7.79 -42.72 -12.17
C LEU A 109 8.31 -41.28 -12.23
N GLY A 110 8.55 -40.77 -13.44
CA GLY A 110 8.88 -39.36 -13.63
C GLY A 110 7.78 -38.44 -13.11
N ALA A 111 6.51 -38.77 -13.37
CA ALA A 111 5.38 -37.98 -12.89
C ALA A 111 5.28 -38.03 -11.36
N PHE A 112 5.57 -39.19 -10.75
CA PHE A 112 5.67 -39.36 -9.31
C PHE A 112 6.74 -38.45 -8.69
N ILE A 113 7.96 -38.49 -9.21
CA ILE A 113 9.08 -37.67 -8.75
C ILE A 113 8.79 -36.16 -8.97
N GLY A 114 8.17 -35.80 -10.09
CA GLY A 114 7.72 -34.44 -10.34
C GLY A 114 6.65 -33.97 -9.34
N GLY A 115 5.68 -34.81 -9.02
CA GLY A 115 4.67 -34.53 -8.00
C GLY A 115 5.26 -34.39 -6.60
N LEU A 116 6.23 -35.24 -6.25
CA LEU A 116 6.98 -35.16 -4.99
C LEU A 116 7.77 -33.85 -4.89
N GLN A 117 8.45 -33.46 -5.97
CA GLN A 117 9.18 -32.17 -6.06
C GLN A 117 8.23 -30.98 -5.84
N ALA A 118 7.09 -30.96 -6.53
CA ALA A 118 6.08 -29.91 -6.39
C ALA A 118 5.50 -29.86 -4.97
N PHE A 119 5.27 -31.01 -4.34
CA PHE A 119 4.77 -31.06 -2.97
C PHE A 119 5.80 -30.54 -1.97
N ALA A 120 7.05 -31.02 -2.04
CA ALA A 120 8.12 -30.63 -1.14
C ALA A 120 8.41 -29.12 -1.21
N LEU A 121 8.52 -28.56 -2.41
CA LEU A 121 8.70 -27.12 -2.60
C LEU A 121 7.51 -26.31 -2.09
N ARG A 122 6.28 -26.80 -2.27
CA ARG A 122 5.08 -26.14 -1.72
C ARG A 122 5.08 -26.15 -0.21
N ALA A 123 5.46 -27.26 0.43
CA ALA A 123 5.60 -27.36 1.88
C ALA A 123 6.61 -26.33 2.40
N ILE A 124 7.77 -26.20 1.74
CA ILE A 124 8.81 -25.22 2.11
C ILE A 124 8.29 -23.78 1.93
N LEU A 125 7.70 -23.45 0.78
CA LEU A 125 7.19 -22.09 0.52
C LEU A 125 6.03 -21.69 1.43
N LYS A 126 5.21 -22.66 1.87
CA LYS A 126 4.14 -22.45 2.86
C LYS A 126 4.62 -22.57 4.31
N LYS A 127 5.94 -22.71 4.56
CA LYS A 127 6.50 -22.91 5.91
C LYS A 127 5.81 -24.05 6.68
N PHE A 128 5.49 -25.13 5.98
CA PHE A 128 4.77 -26.31 6.48
C PHE A 128 3.33 -26.03 6.98
N GLN A 129 2.77 -24.84 6.77
CA GLN A 129 1.38 -24.50 7.05
C GLN A 129 0.45 -25.01 5.93
N MET A 130 0.40 -26.33 5.77
CA MET A 130 -0.46 -26.98 4.79
C MET A 130 -1.73 -27.50 5.47
N GLY A 131 -2.89 -27.32 4.83
CA GLY A 131 -4.18 -27.80 5.34
C GLY A 131 -4.43 -29.25 4.96
N PHE A 132 -5.56 -29.53 4.30
CA PHE A 132 -5.92 -30.87 3.78
C PHE A 132 -4.90 -31.45 2.79
N GLU A 133 -3.95 -30.63 2.30
CA GLU A 133 -2.86 -31.05 1.42
C GLU A 133 -1.92 -32.08 2.09
N TRP A 134 -1.86 -32.14 3.42
CA TRP A 134 -1.09 -33.18 4.14
C TRP A 134 -1.55 -34.61 3.82
N VAL A 135 -2.82 -34.78 3.40
CA VAL A 135 -3.31 -36.08 2.93
C VAL A 135 -2.48 -36.58 1.74
N ALA A 136 -2.05 -35.67 0.85
CA ALA A 136 -1.17 -36.06 -0.26
C ALA A 136 0.22 -36.51 0.23
N ALA A 137 0.73 -35.97 1.35
CA ALA A 137 2.02 -36.36 1.92
C ALA A 137 2.04 -37.84 2.32
N PHE A 138 0.97 -38.31 2.96
CA PHE A 138 0.83 -39.72 3.37
C PHE A 138 0.96 -40.64 2.16
N PHE A 139 0.23 -40.35 1.08
CA PHE A 139 0.28 -41.18 -0.12
C PHE A 139 1.59 -41.05 -0.89
N LEU A 140 2.21 -39.86 -0.92
CA LEU A 140 3.54 -39.69 -1.49
C LEU A 140 4.59 -40.50 -0.71
N LEU A 141 4.49 -40.59 0.62
CA LEU A 141 5.38 -41.43 1.45
C LEU A 141 5.14 -42.93 1.21
N VAL A 142 3.88 -43.35 1.08
CA VAL A 142 3.53 -44.74 0.72
C VAL A 142 4.10 -45.08 -0.66
N GLY A 143 3.96 -44.19 -1.64
CA GLY A 143 4.54 -44.40 -2.98
C GLY A 143 6.05 -44.40 -2.99
N LEU A 144 6.68 -43.53 -2.20
CA LEU A 144 8.13 -43.51 -2.05
C LEU A 144 8.64 -44.82 -1.44
N THR A 145 7.99 -45.28 -0.37
CA THR A 145 8.30 -46.58 0.26
C THR A 145 8.13 -47.72 -0.74
N GLY A 146 7.03 -47.75 -1.49
CA GLY A 146 6.78 -48.77 -2.50
C GLY A 146 7.83 -48.77 -3.63
N ILE A 147 8.23 -47.59 -4.11
CA ILE A 147 9.31 -47.48 -5.10
C ILE A 147 10.59 -48.07 -4.53
N PHE A 148 10.97 -47.73 -3.29
CA PHE A 148 12.20 -48.22 -2.65
C PHE A 148 12.19 -49.70 -2.26
N THR A 149 11.02 -50.32 -2.07
CA THR A 149 10.90 -51.75 -1.73
C THR A 149 10.71 -52.65 -2.95
N SER A 150 10.40 -52.07 -4.12
CA SER A 150 10.25 -52.81 -5.38
C SER A 150 11.59 -53.00 -6.10
N THR A 151 11.67 -53.98 -7.00
CA THR A 151 12.84 -54.18 -7.89
C THR A 151 13.05 -53.01 -8.87
N ALA A 152 12.10 -52.07 -8.97
CA ALA A 152 12.20 -50.88 -9.81
C ALA A 152 13.37 -49.94 -9.44
N VAL A 153 13.85 -49.99 -8.19
CA VAL A 153 15.04 -49.22 -7.75
C VAL A 153 16.28 -49.58 -8.57
N SER A 154 16.41 -50.83 -9.01
CA SER A 154 17.56 -51.29 -9.80
C SER A 154 17.64 -50.64 -11.20
N SER A 155 16.51 -50.10 -11.69
CA SER A 155 16.41 -49.38 -12.96
C SER A 155 16.35 -47.85 -12.82
N LEU A 156 16.18 -47.34 -11.59
CA LEU A 156 16.12 -45.92 -11.33
C LEU A 156 17.53 -45.34 -11.37
N SER A 157 17.83 -44.52 -12.38
CA SER A 157 19.09 -43.79 -12.36
C SER A 157 19.10 -42.84 -11.17
N TRP A 158 20.12 -42.93 -10.32
CA TRP A 158 20.32 -42.01 -9.19
C TRP A 158 20.31 -40.53 -9.65
N GLY A 159 20.62 -40.29 -10.93
CA GLY A 159 20.49 -38.98 -11.57
C GLY A 159 19.09 -38.36 -11.46
N VAL A 160 18.03 -39.17 -11.49
CA VAL A 160 16.64 -38.68 -11.33
C VAL A 160 16.43 -38.09 -9.93
N ILE A 161 16.89 -38.78 -8.88
CA ILE A 161 16.78 -38.28 -7.49
C ILE A 161 17.71 -37.08 -7.29
N ILE A 162 18.96 -37.17 -7.75
CA ILE A 162 19.95 -36.09 -7.60
C ILE A 162 19.48 -34.80 -8.28
N SER A 163 18.80 -34.90 -9.43
CA SER A 163 18.27 -33.74 -10.16
C SER A 163 17.21 -32.93 -9.41
N MET A 164 16.56 -33.50 -8.39
CA MET A 164 15.59 -32.78 -7.55
C MET A 164 16.25 -31.61 -6.79
N ILE A 165 17.51 -31.75 -6.42
CA ILE A 165 18.27 -30.75 -5.64
C ILE A 165 18.47 -29.45 -6.45
N PRO A 166 19.10 -29.45 -7.64
CA PRO A 166 19.27 -28.24 -8.43
C PRO A 166 17.93 -27.64 -8.89
N VAL A 167 16.92 -28.47 -9.20
CA VAL A 167 15.58 -27.99 -9.54
C VAL A 167 14.93 -27.28 -8.35
N ALA A 168 15.09 -27.81 -7.14
CA ALA A 168 14.58 -27.17 -5.92
C ALA A 168 15.29 -25.84 -5.64
N ALA A 169 16.61 -25.82 -5.74
CA ALA A 169 17.41 -24.62 -5.54
C ALA A 169 17.03 -23.51 -6.53
N ALA A 170 16.89 -23.84 -7.82
CA ALA A 170 16.46 -22.89 -8.84
C ALA A 170 15.04 -22.36 -8.57
N ALA A 171 14.10 -23.23 -8.19
CA ALA A 171 12.73 -22.84 -7.88
C ALA A 171 12.66 -21.90 -6.65
N LEU A 172 13.46 -22.15 -5.61
CA LEU A 172 13.56 -21.27 -4.44
C LEU A 172 14.18 -19.92 -4.79
N ALA A 173 15.22 -19.90 -5.62
CA ALA A 173 15.83 -18.65 -6.11
C ALA A 173 14.82 -17.80 -6.89
N VAL A 174 14.04 -18.42 -7.78
CA VAL A 174 12.95 -17.76 -8.51
C VAL A 174 11.87 -17.27 -7.54
N ALA A 175 11.45 -18.07 -6.57
CA ALA A 175 10.46 -17.66 -5.59
C ALA A 175 10.90 -16.45 -4.75
N TYR A 176 12.19 -16.41 -4.39
CA TYR A 176 12.78 -15.29 -3.68
C TYR A 176 12.84 -14.02 -4.56
N ALA A 177 13.31 -14.15 -5.81
CA ALA A 177 13.38 -13.04 -6.75
C ALA A 177 12.00 -12.46 -7.08
N VAL A 178 11.02 -13.32 -7.39
CA VAL A 178 9.63 -12.92 -7.65
C VAL A 178 9.00 -12.31 -6.40
N GLY A 179 9.30 -12.85 -5.22
CA GLY A 179 8.86 -12.26 -3.95
C GLY A 179 9.34 -10.83 -3.78
N ARG A 180 10.63 -10.59 -4.04
CA ARG A 180 11.26 -9.28 -3.91
C ARG A 180 10.71 -8.27 -4.93
N LEU A 181 10.47 -8.70 -6.17
CA LEU A 181 9.85 -7.87 -7.21
C LEU A 181 8.38 -7.55 -6.89
N SER A 182 7.61 -8.53 -6.43
CA SER A 182 6.20 -8.31 -6.06
C SER A 182 6.08 -7.39 -4.85
N GLU A 183 6.97 -7.54 -3.87
CA GLU A 183 6.99 -6.67 -2.69
C GLU A 183 7.33 -5.23 -3.08
N ALA A 184 8.33 -5.03 -3.95
CA ALA A 184 8.67 -3.71 -4.48
C ALA A 184 7.49 -3.08 -5.24
N LYS A 185 6.81 -3.85 -6.09
CA LYS A 185 5.64 -3.39 -6.84
C LYS A 185 4.47 -3.02 -5.91
N ASN A 186 4.14 -3.89 -4.95
CA ASN A 186 3.07 -3.64 -3.99
C ASN A 186 3.36 -2.41 -3.12
N LYS A 187 4.64 -2.20 -2.75
CA LYS A 187 5.07 -1.00 -2.02
C LYS A 187 4.90 0.25 -2.88
N GLN A 188 5.27 0.23 -4.16
CA GLN A 188 5.03 1.36 -5.06
C GLN A 188 3.54 1.67 -5.26
N GLU A 189 2.70 0.63 -5.41
CA GLU A 189 1.24 0.81 -5.51
C GLU A 189 0.66 1.39 -4.21
N LEU A 190 1.08 0.90 -3.04
CA LEU A 190 0.67 1.43 -1.75
C LEU A 190 1.08 2.89 -1.57
N VAL A 191 2.30 3.25 -1.98
CA VAL A 191 2.80 4.63 -1.97
C VAL A 191 1.96 5.54 -2.84
N ALA A 192 1.69 5.12 -4.08
CA ALA A 192 0.87 5.88 -5.01
C ALA A 192 -0.54 6.10 -4.46
N ASP A 193 -1.12 5.07 -3.83
CA ASP A 193 -2.44 5.16 -3.20
C ASP A 193 -2.43 6.12 -2.01
N ILE A 194 -1.43 6.04 -1.11
CA ILE A 194 -1.27 6.96 0.02
C ILE A 194 -1.16 8.41 -0.45
N LEU A 195 -0.30 8.70 -1.42
CA LEU A 195 -0.12 10.06 -1.96
C LEU A 195 -1.40 10.57 -2.64
N LYS A 196 -2.12 9.68 -3.34
CA LYS A 196 -3.41 10.02 -3.93
C LYS A 196 -4.44 10.40 -2.86
N ARG A 197 -4.52 9.62 -1.77
CA ARG A 197 -5.43 9.92 -0.64
C ARG A 197 -5.11 11.26 -0.02
N PHE A 198 -3.83 11.59 0.21
CA PHE A 198 -3.44 12.91 0.72
C PHE A 198 -3.88 14.05 -0.20
N LYS A 199 -3.75 13.88 -1.52
CA LYS A 199 -4.21 14.87 -2.50
C LYS A 199 -5.73 15.01 -2.54
N GLU A 200 -6.46 13.91 -2.42
CA GLU A 200 -7.92 13.93 -2.31
C GLU A 200 -8.37 14.68 -1.05
N LEU A 201 -7.68 14.48 0.07
CA LEU A 201 -7.96 15.15 1.34
C LEU A 201 -7.60 16.64 1.33
N SER A 202 -6.51 17.05 0.68
CA SER A 202 -6.14 18.48 0.59
C SER A 202 -7.12 19.29 -0.28
N SER A 203 -7.89 18.63 -1.13
CA SER A 203 -8.92 19.26 -1.97
C SER A 203 -10.28 19.45 -1.27
N HIS A 204 -10.41 19.10 0.00
CA HIS A 204 -11.68 19.19 0.72
C HIS A 204 -11.89 20.52 1.45
N GLU A 205 -12.92 21.26 1.02
CA GLU A 205 -13.31 22.57 1.58
C GLU A 205 -13.82 22.53 3.03
N HIS A 206 -14.22 21.35 3.54
CA HIS A 206 -14.80 21.21 4.89
C HIS A 206 -13.77 20.96 5.99
N LEU A 207 -12.49 20.84 5.65
CA LEU A 207 -11.41 20.68 6.64
C LEU A 207 -10.95 22.07 7.11
N GLY A 208 -10.74 22.24 8.42
CA GLY A 208 -10.18 23.47 8.96
C GLY A 208 -8.79 23.76 8.39
N SER A 209 -8.46 25.02 8.16
CA SER A 209 -7.23 25.43 7.46
C SER A 209 -5.94 24.93 8.13
N GLY A 210 -5.91 24.78 9.45
CA GLY A 210 -4.78 24.15 10.15
C GLY A 210 -4.62 22.65 9.89
N VAL A 211 -5.72 21.92 9.66
CA VAL A 211 -5.68 20.50 9.26
C VAL A 211 -5.19 20.37 7.82
N LEU A 212 -5.65 21.26 6.93
CA LEU A 212 -5.18 21.30 5.54
C LEU A 212 -3.67 21.55 5.47
N ALA A 213 -3.16 22.52 6.22
CA ALA A 213 -1.72 22.80 6.29
C ALA A 213 -0.93 21.55 6.73
N GLU A 214 -1.39 20.85 7.76
CA GLU A 214 -0.72 19.63 8.25
C GLU A 214 -0.80 18.47 7.24
N ILE A 215 -1.91 18.35 6.48
CA ILE A 215 -2.07 17.33 5.43
C ILE A 215 -1.05 17.58 4.33
N GLU A 216 -0.88 18.82 3.90
CA GLU A 216 0.07 19.15 2.85
C GLU A 216 1.53 18.90 3.31
N ILE A 217 1.90 19.29 4.55
CA ILE A 217 3.23 19.00 5.09
C ILE A 217 3.47 17.48 5.16
N LEU A 218 2.47 16.71 5.62
CA LEU A 218 2.59 15.26 5.74
C LEU A 218 2.70 14.59 4.36
N ALA A 219 1.96 15.09 3.36
CA ALA A 219 2.02 14.60 1.99
C ALA A 219 3.41 14.80 1.38
N ASP A 220 4.01 15.98 1.58
CA ASP A 220 5.35 16.28 1.08
C ASP A 220 6.41 15.38 1.74
N ARG A 221 6.36 15.22 3.07
CA ARG A 221 7.27 14.33 3.80
C ARG A 221 7.12 12.87 3.44
N ALA A 222 5.89 12.40 3.26
CA ALA A 222 5.63 11.06 2.77
C ALA A 222 6.25 10.87 1.38
N SER A 223 6.08 11.85 0.48
CA SER A 223 6.69 11.84 -0.86
C SER A 223 8.22 11.78 -0.80
N GLN A 224 8.85 12.62 0.03
CA GLN A 224 10.31 12.63 0.25
C GLN A 224 10.82 11.30 0.83
N PHE A 225 10.10 10.74 1.82
CA PHE A 225 10.42 9.43 2.39
C PHE A 225 10.35 8.31 1.34
N PHE A 226 9.30 8.30 0.51
CA PHE A 226 9.13 7.27 -0.50
C PHE A 226 10.10 7.39 -1.69
N THR A 227 10.45 8.62 -2.09
CA THR A 227 11.51 8.83 -3.10
C THR A 227 12.88 8.38 -2.58
N THR A 228 13.16 8.59 -1.29
CA THR A 228 14.38 8.10 -0.64
C THR A 228 14.43 6.57 -0.57
N ILE A 229 13.29 5.92 -0.29
CA ILE A 229 13.16 4.46 -0.35
C ILE A 229 13.48 3.93 -1.76
N ASN A 230 12.92 4.54 -2.80
CA ASN A 230 13.12 4.10 -4.18
C ASN A 230 14.58 4.21 -4.65
N LYS A 231 15.41 5.06 -4.02
CA LYS A 231 16.85 5.17 -4.28
C LYS A 231 17.71 4.08 -3.61
N GLY A 232 17.10 3.05 -3.03
CA GLY A 232 17.80 1.87 -2.50
C GLY A 232 17.98 1.84 -0.98
N GLY A 233 17.26 2.70 -0.24
CA GLY A 233 17.22 2.62 1.22
C GLY A 233 16.37 1.44 1.72
N HIS A 234 16.75 0.81 2.84
CA HIS A 234 15.90 -0.19 3.51
C HIS A 234 14.53 0.42 3.84
N THR A 235 13.44 -0.24 3.45
CA THR A 235 12.08 0.15 3.83
C THR A 235 11.84 -0.17 5.30
N ASP A 236 11.44 0.83 6.08
CA ASP A 236 10.89 0.58 7.42
C ASP A 236 9.40 0.26 7.26
N ASP A 237 9.07 -1.02 7.20
CA ASP A 237 7.69 -1.51 7.00
C ASP A 237 6.74 -1.02 8.11
N THR A 238 7.28 -0.73 9.30
CA THR A 238 6.54 -0.16 10.43
C THR A 238 6.01 1.23 10.09
N VAL A 239 6.85 2.05 9.48
CA VAL A 239 6.55 3.44 9.13
C VAL A 239 5.57 3.48 7.97
N ILE A 240 5.76 2.63 6.96
CA ILE A 240 4.80 2.47 5.86
C ILE A 240 3.41 2.08 6.41
N GLY A 241 3.36 1.15 7.37
CA GLY A 241 2.13 0.75 8.04
C GLY A 241 1.47 1.91 8.79
N LYS A 242 2.24 2.72 9.52
CA LYS A 242 1.74 3.91 10.23
C LYS A 242 1.21 4.97 9.27
N VAL A 243 1.92 5.25 8.17
CA VAL A 243 1.46 6.19 7.13
C VAL A 243 0.14 5.71 6.53
N ASP A 244 0.01 4.41 6.21
CA ASP A 244 -1.24 3.86 5.68
C ASP A 244 -2.40 3.96 6.70
N VAL A 245 -2.16 3.64 7.98
CA VAL A 245 -3.17 3.78 9.05
C VAL A 245 -3.64 5.23 9.17
N VAL A 246 -2.71 6.19 9.28
CA VAL A 246 -3.07 7.61 9.37
C VAL A 246 -3.81 8.08 8.12
N SER A 247 -3.40 7.64 6.92
CA SER A 247 -4.11 7.96 5.67
C SER A 247 -5.54 7.40 5.62
N ARG A 248 -5.77 6.21 6.19
CA ARG A 248 -7.11 5.60 6.30
C ARG A 248 -7.97 6.30 7.34
N ASP A 249 -7.39 6.66 8.48
CA ASP A 249 -8.08 7.41 9.52
C ASP A 249 -8.48 8.80 9.04
N LEU A 250 -7.66 9.42 8.18
CA LEU A 250 -7.97 10.66 7.48
C LEU A 250 -9.19 10.54 6.57
N LEU A 251 -9.28 9.48 5.75
CA LEU A 251 -10.47 9.23 4.93
C LEU A 251 -11.72 8.96 5.78
N ASN A 252 -11.56 8.32 6.94
CA ASN A 252 -12.68 8.07 7.85
C ASN A 252 -13.25 9.35 8.48
N ILE A 253 -12.54 10.49 8.42
CA ILE A 253 -13.08 11.80 8.83
C ILE A 253 -14.19 12.25 7.89
N GLN A 254 -14.12 11.93 6.60
CA GLN A 254 -15.22 12.20 5.65
C GLN A 254 -16.52 11.52 6.10
N SER A 255 -16.44 10.45 6.90
CA SER A 255 -17.60 9.74 7.44
C SER A 255 -18.12 10.27 8.80
N GLY A 256 -17.53 11.35 9.34
CA GLY A 256 -17.97 11.99 10.58
C GLY A 256 -17.60 11.23 11.87
N ARG A 257 -16.67 10.28 11.81
CA ARG A 257 -16.37 9.35 12.93
C ARG A 257 -15.17 9.74 13.83
N SER A 258 -14.33 10.69 13.43
CA SER A 258 -13.10 11.07 14.15
C SER A 258 -13.05 12.57 14.44
N ALA A 259 -12.49 12.93 15.61
CA ALA A 259 -12.36 14.32 16.04
C ALA A 259 -11.13 14.97 15.38
N PRO A 260 -11.24 16.16 14.74
CA PRO A 260 -10.15 16.84 14.03
C PRO A 260 -8.86 17.00 14.86
N GLU A 261 -8.98 17.16 16.17
CA GLU A 261 -7.86 17.36 17.09
C GLU A 261 -7.05 16.09 17.36
N ARG A 262 -7.70 14.92 17.38
CA ARG A 262 -7.03 13.61 17.53
C ARG A 262 -6.22 13.31 16.28
N LEU A 263 -6.80 13.59 15.12
CA LEU A 263 -6.13 13.45 13.84
C LEU A 263 -4.91 14.36 13.75
N LEU A 264 -5.05 15.65 14.05
CA LEU A 264 -3.93 16.58 14.02
C LEU A 264 -2.75 16.07 14.87
N ARG A 265 -3.08 15.46 16.03
CA ARG A 265 -2.11 14.79 16.91
C ARG A 265 -1.41 13.62 16.22
N SER A 266 -2.17 12.70 15.63
CA SER A 266 -1.61 11.55 14.90
C SER A 266 -0.77 11.95 13.68
N MET A 267 -1.16 13.03 12.98
CA MET A 267 -0.39 13.56 11.85
C MET A 267 0.92 14.20 12.30
N GLN A 268 0.89 14.96 13.41
CA GLN A 268 2.08 15.54 14.03
C GLN A 268 3.07 14.44 14.45
N ASP A 269 2.59 13.41 15.15
CA ASP A 269 3.40 12.28 15.60
C ASP A 269 4.05 11.55 14.43
N LEU A 270 3.25 11.22 13.39
CA LEU A 270 3.75 10.55 12.19
C LEU A 270 4.79 11.41 11.46
N SER A 271 4.55 12.71 11.40
CA SER A 271 5.45 13.62 10.71
C SER A 271 6.77 13.80 11.47
N GLU A 272 6.77 13.80 12.80
CA GLU A 272 7.99 13.81 13.62
C GLU A 272 8.80 12.51 13.44
N GLU A 273 8.10 11.38 13.33
CA GLU A 273 8.74 10.09 13.03
C GLU A 273 9.38 10.07 11.64
N LEU A 274 8.68 10.57 10.62
CA LEU A 274 9.23 10.76 9.27
C LEU A 274 10.45 11.70 9.30
N ASP A 275 10.39 12.79 10.06
CA ASP A 275 11.51 13.72 10.25
C ASP A 275 12.76 13.01 10.80
N LYS A 276 12.60 12.24 11.88
CA LYS A 276 13.72 11.49 12.50
C LYS A 276 14.35 10.52 11.50
N ILE A 277 13.52 9.87 10.68
CA ILE A 277 14.00 8.92 9.69
C ILE A 277 14.72 9.63 8.53
N LEU A 278 14.18 10.75 8.06
CA LEU A 278 14.80 11.57 7.04
C LEU A 278 16.15 12.13 7.53
N GLU A 279 16.23 12.65 8.76
CA GLU A 279 17.48 13.11 9.39
C GLU A 279 18.52 12.01 9.54
N ALA A 280 18.10 10.83 10.01
CA ALA A 280 19.00 9.69 10.15
C ALA A 280 19.53 9.19 8.79
N ARG A 281 18.81 9.45 7.69
CA ARG A 281 19.14 9.00 6.34
C ARG A 281 19.82 10.06 5.48
N GLY A 282 19.72 11.33 5.83
CA GLY A 282 20.33 12.42 5.09
C GLY A 282 20.28 13.72 5.88
N GLY A 283 21.43 14.32 6.15
CA GLY A 283 21.51 15.70 6.63
C GLY A 283 21.10 16.71 5.54
N PRO A 284 21.09 18.02 5.85
CA PRO A 284 20.72 19.09 4.90
C PRO A 284 21.49 19.07 3.58
N SER A 285 22.70 18.49 3.56
CA SER A 285 23.58 18.37 2.39
C SER A 285 23.23 17.23 1.43
N SER A 286 22.29 16.35 1.79
CA SER A 286 21.92 15.18 0.98
C SER A 286 20.91 15.47 -0.14
N GLY A 287 20.31 16.67 -0.15
CA GLY A 287 19.17 16.99 -1.02
C GLY A 287 17.89 16.21 -0.68
N ILE A 288 17.88 15.46 0.43
CA ILE A 288 16.73 14.69 0.95
C ILE A 288 15.91 15.57 1.92
N ILE A 289 16.60 16.44 2.67
CA ILE A 289 15.97 17.46 3.50
C ILE A 289 15.82 18.72 2.66
N ASP A 290 14.58 19.15 2.48
CA ASP A 290 14.26 20.38 1.78
C ASP A 290 14.69 21.63 2.57
N GLU A 291 15.14 22.66 1.86
CA GLU A 291 15.67 23.92 2.42
C GLU A 291 14.62 24.74 3.20
N TYR A 292 13.34 24.48 2.94
CA TYR A 292 12.22 25.13 3.60
C TYR A 292 11.78 24.45 4.90
N ARG A 293 12.40 23.33 5.29
CA ARG A 293 12.07 22.55 6.49
C ARG A 293 12.04 23.37 7.77
N GLY A 294 12.93 24.35 7.90
CA GLY A 294 12.99 25.24 9.06
C GLY A 294 11.74 26.12 9.21
N TYR A 295 11.06 26.48 8.12
CA TYR A 295 9.80 27.21 8.17
C TYR A 295 8.63 26.28 8.47
N GLU A 296 8.59 25.08 7.89
CA GLU A 296 7.55 24.09 8.19
C GLU A 296 7.54 23.70 9.67
N GLN A 297 8.72 23.53 10.28
CA GLN A 297 8.84 23.25 11.71
C GLN A 297 8.28 24.39 12.57
N GLN A 298 8.48 25.65 12.15
CA GLN A 298 7.91 26.81 12.83
C GLN A 298 6.38 26.87 12.66
N VAL A 299 5.85 26.60 11.47
CA VAL A 299 4.39 26.50 11.22
C VAL A 299 3.76 25.42 12.11
N ARG A 300 4.41 24.26 12.22
CA ARG A 300 3.97 23.17 13.12
C ARG A 300 3.98 23.59 14.58
N ALA A 301 5.05 24.25 15.04
CA ALA A 301 5.14 24.74 16.41
C ALA A 301 3.99 25.71 16.73
N LEU A 302 3.58 26.55 15.77
CA LEU A 302 2.41 27.40 15.89
C LEU A 302 1.12 26.59 16.02
N LEU A 303 0.90 25.58 15.16
CA LEU A 303 -0.27 24.69 15.22
C LEU A 303 -0.34 23.89 16.53
N ILE A 304 0.79 23.54 17.13
CA ILE A 304 0.85 22.91 18.45
C ILE A 304 0.47 23.92 19.53
N ALA A 305 1.08 25.11 19.51
CA ALA A 305 0.84 26.16 20.49
C ALA A 305 -0.61 26.66 20.48
N LYS A 306 -1.28 26.59 19.32
CA LYS A 306 -2.71 26.89 19.12
C LYS A 306 -3.64 26.21 20.14
N ARG A 307 -3.30 24.99 20.57
CA ARG A 307 -4.18 24.13 21.39
C ARG A 307 -4.59 24.76 22.71
N ASP A 308 -3.73 25.60 23.26
CA ASP A 308 -3.91 26.18 24.58
C ASP A 308 -4.44 27.62 24.50
N LEU A 309 -4.78 28.11 23.29
CA LEU A 309 -5.28 29.46 23.05
C LEU A 309 -6.81 29.53 23.01
N ALA A 310 -7.34 30.74 23.22
CA ALA A 310 -8.75 31.04 22.99
C ALA A 310 -9.16 30.80 21.52
N SER A 311 -10.45 30.49 21.31
CA SER A 311 -10.98 30.05 20.01
C SER A 311 -10.68 31.02 18.86
N ASP A 312 -10.75 32.33 19.09
CA ASP A 312 -10.54 33.32 18.04
C ASP A 312 -9.06 33.47 17.67
N SER A 313 -8.17 33.53 18.67
CA SER A 313 -6.71 33.49 18.45
C SER A 313 -6.31 32.19 17.73
N ALA A 314 -6.93 31.07 18.09
CA ALA A 314 -6.69 29.79 17.44
C ALA A 314 -7.04 29.81 15.94
N LYS A 315 -8.17 30.43 15.54
CA LYS A 315 -8.53 30.59 14.12
C LYS A 315 -7.52 31.44 13.35
N GLN A 316 -6.98 32.48 13.98
CA GLN A 316 -5.94 33.31 13.35
C GLN A 316 -4.66 32.52 13.13
N ILE A 317 -4.26 31.67 14.09
CA ILE A 317 -3.11 30.76 13.92
C ILE A 317 -3.35 29.75 12.79
N ASP A 318 -4.55 29.18 12.68
CA ASP A 318 -4.88 28.29 11.56
C ASP A 318 -4.77 29.00 10.20
N THR A 319 -5.15 30.27 10.15
CA THR A 319 -5.06 31.10 8.94
C THR A 319 -3.60 31.41 8.59
N ILE A 320 -2.80 31.81 9.57
CA ILE A 320 -1.37 32.06 9.41
C ILE A 320 -0.65 30.79 8.96
N ALA A 321 -0.93 29.65 9.58
CA ALA A 321 -0.29 28.38 9.24
C ALA A 321 -0.59 27.95 7.81
N TYR A 322 -1.84 28.08 7.38
CA TYR A 322 -2.26 27.74 6.02
C TYR A 322 -1.58 28.63 4.97
N ALA A 323 -1.65 29.95 5.14
CA ALA A 323 -1.04 30.90 4.21
C ALA A 323 0.50 30.82 4.22
N ALA A 324 1.13 30.60 5.39
CA ALA A 324 2.57 30.37 5.47
C ALA A 324 3.00 29.12 4.69
N TYR A 325 2.20 28.05 4.74
CA TYR A 325 2.47 26.85 3.94
C TYR A 325 2.24 27.10 2.44
N GLY A 326 1.22 27.89 2.07
CA GLY A 326 1.00 28.38 0.70
C GLY A 326 2.22 29.10 0.14
N ILE A 327 2.79 30.05 0.91
CA ILE A 327 4.02 30.76 0.55
C ILE A 327 5.20 29.78 0.36
N ILE A 328 5.38 28.81 1.27
CA ILE A 328 6.42 27.78 1.14
C ILE A 328 6.23 26.99 -0.16
N ARG A 329 5.00 26.61 -0.49
CA ARG A 329 4.67 25.89 -1.71
C ARG A 329 4.97 26.69 -2.97
N GLN A 330 4.70 28.00 -2.97
CA GLN A 330 5.04 28.88 -4.09
C GLN A 330 6.55 28.99 -4.26
N MET A 331 7.31 29.23 -3.18
CA MET A 331 8.78 29.25 -3.24
C MET A 331 9.41 27.93 -3.71
N ARG A 332 8.77 26.79 -3.42
CA ARG A 332 9.18 25.48 -3.93
C ARG A 332 8.93 25.32 -5.43
N SER A 333 7.84 25.91 -5.91
CA SER A 333 7.36 25.75 -7.29
C SER A 333 8.06 26.73 -8.24
N ASP A 334 8.27 27.97 -7.82
CA ASP A 334 8.99 29.01 -8.57
C ASP A 334 10.19 29.56 -7.77
N PRO A 335 11.44 29.33 -8.23
CA PRO A 335 12.63 29.93 -7.64
C PRO A 335 12.62 31.48 -7.59
N ALA A 336 11.84 32.16 -8.43
CA ALA A 336 11.73 33.63 -8.45
C ALA A 336 11.04 34.19 -7.20
N ASP A 337 10.13 33.42 -6.59
CA ASP A 337 9.38 33.83 -5.39
C ASP A 337 10.20 33.68 -4.11
N ARG A 338 11.26 32.87 -4.14
CA ARG A 338 12.09 32.54 -2.98
C ARG A 338 12.61 33.76 -2.22
N PRO A 339 13.19 34.81 -2.84
CA PRO A 339 13.72 35.94 -2.08
C PRO A 339 12.62 36.74 -1.37
N GLY A 340 11.43 36.85 -1.96
CA GLY A 340 10.28 37.52 -1.37
C GLY A 340 9.74 36.74 -0.17
N GLY A 341 9.34 35.49 -0.43
CA GLY A 341 8.79 34.60 0.59
C GLY A 341 9.75 34.36 1.76
N GLU A 342 11.06 34.16 1.52
CA GLU A 342 12.02 33.97 2.62
C GLU A 342 12.12 35.22 3.51
N ARG A 343 12.15 36.43 2.92
CA ARG A 343 12.20 37.67 3.72
C ARG A 343 10.94 37.83 4.56
N PHE A 344 9.78 37.52 3.99
CA PHE A 344 8.51 37.58 4.69
C PHE A 344 8.48 36.58 5.85
N LEU A 345 8.73 35.29 5.58
CA LEU A 345 8.67 34.23 6.58
C LEU A 345 9.71 34.42 7.69
N LYS A 346 10.96 34.79 7.38
CA LYS A 346 11.98 35.08 8.41
C LYS A 346 11.53 36.18 9.37
N ARG A 347 10.82 37.18 8.88
CA ARG A 347 10.37 38.33 9.68
C ARG A 347 9.12 38.00 10.50
N TYR A 348 8.08 37.48 9.86
CA TYR A 348 6.76 37.41 10.45
C TYR A 348 6.46 36.07 11.13
N LEU A 349 7.04 34.95 10.67
CA LEU A 349 6.81 33.63 11.25
C LEU A 349 7.40 33.55 12.67
N LYS A 350 8.64 34.03 12.83
CA LYS A 350 9.30 34.13 14.13
C LYS A 350 8.57 35.08 15.08
N ALA A 351 8.19 36.26 14.59
CA ALA A 351 7.46 37.24 15.40
C ALA A 351 6.11 36.69 15.89
N THR A 352 5.41 35.93 15.04
CA THR A 352 4.17 35.24 15.41
C THR A 352 4.43 34.20 16.50
N ALA A 353 5.46 33.37 16.35
CA ALA A 353 5.82 32.36 17.34
C ALA A 353 6.19 32.96 18.71
N ASP A 354 6.99 34.02 18.70
CA ASP A 354 7.37 34.73 19.93
C ASP A 354 6.15 35.35 20.62
N MET A 355 5.22 35.94 19.86
CA MET A 355 3.98 36.50 20.40
C MET A 355 3.06 35.43 21.00
N VAL A 356 2.85 34.31 20.31
CA VAL A 356 2.03 33.19 20.82
C VAL A 356 2.63 32.62 22.09
N LYS A 357 3.95 32.45 22.12
CA LYS A 357 4.68 31.96 23.30
C LYS A 357 4.53 32.91 24.48
N GLU A 358 4.69 34.21 24.26
CA GLU A 358 4.56 35.22 25.31
C GLU A 358 3.12 35.34 25.81
N ARG A 359 2.13 35.27 24.90
CA ARG A 359 0.71 35.23 25.28
C ARG A 359 0.43 34.05 26.21
N LYS A 360 0.86 32.85 25.83
CA LYS A 360 0.69 31.64 26.65
C LYS A 360 1.33 31.81 28.03
N ARG A 361 2.56 32.33 28.08
CA ARG A 361 3.25 32.62 29.34
C ARG A 361 2.45 33.58 30.23
N LEU A 362 1.86 34.62 29.65
CA LEU A 362 1.04 35.61 30.37
C LEU A 362 -0.30 35.04 30.85
N GLU A 363 -0.95 34.19 30.04
CA GLU A 363 -2.18 33.49 30.41
C GLU A 363 -1.94 32.50 31.56
N GLU A 364 -0.85 31.73 31.51
CA GLU A 364 -0.46 30.79 32.57
C GLU A 364 -0.07 31.49 33.87
N ALA A 365 0.74 32.56 33.79
CA ALA A 365 1.21 33.30 34.96
C ALA A 365 0.09 34.03 35.72
N SER A 366 -1.06 34.23 35.07
CA SER A 366 -2.15 35.06 35.58
C SER A 366 -3.45 34.27 35.82
N ALA A 367 -3.37 32.93 35.81
CA ALA A 367 -4.50 32.03 36.01
C ALA A 367 -5.27 32.29 37.32
N THR A 368 -4.62 32.89 38.33
CA THR A 368 -5.19 33.11 39.67
C THR A 368 -5.53 34.57 39.98
N ASN A 369 -5.04 35.55 39.20
CA ASN A 369 -5.31 36.98 39.40
C ASN A 369 -5.13 37.75 38.09
N ARG A 370 -6.24 37.98 37.38
CA ARG A 370 -6.28 38.63 36.07
C ARG A 370 -6.40 40.15 36.27
N SER A 371 -5.39 40.92 35.87
CA SER A 371 -5.41 42.39 35.94
C SER A 371 -5.99 43.01 34.66
N ASP A 372 -6.51 44.24 34.76
CA ASP A 372 -7.03 44.97 33.59
C ASP A 372 -5.93 45.26 32.54
N ALA A 373 -4.69 45.49 33.00
CA ALA A 373 -3.53 45.67 32.13
C ALA A 373 -3.22 44.40 31.31
N LEU A 374 -3.37 43.22 31.93
CA LEU A 374 -3.22 41.95 31.23
C LEU A 374 -4.35 41.73 30.21
N ASN A 375 -5.61 41.98 30.58
CA ASN A 375 -6.73 41.85 29.63
C ASN A 375 -6.55 42.77 28.42
N THR A 376 -6.05 43.99 28.64
CA THR A 376 -5.72 44.94 27.56
C THR A 376 -4.58 44.40 26.68
N ALA A 377 -3.54 43.81 27.28
CA ALA A 377 -2.42 43.22 26.53
C ALA A 377 -2.85 42.00 25.70
N LEU A 378 -3.72 41.14 26.24
CA LEU A 378 -4.28 39.98 25.53
C LEU A 378 -5.15 40.43 24.36
N ALA A 379 -6.07 41.38 24.58
CA ALA A 379 -6.90 41.94 23.51
C ALA A 379 -6.07 42.55 22.38
N ARG A 380 -5.00 43.30 22.72
CA ARG A 380 -4.06 43.83 21.72
C ARG A 380 -3.34 42.72 20.96
N SER A 381 -2.98 41.63 21.62
CA SER A 381 -2.35 40.49 20.93
C SER A 381 -3.32 39.76 19.99
N ASP A 382 -4.63 39.76 20.28
CA ASP A 382 -5.66 39.26 19.34
C ASP A 382 -5.74 40.11 18.07
N GLU A 383 -5.77 41.44 18.23
CA GLU A 383 -5.76 42.38 17.10
C GLU A 383 -4.49 42.22 16.24
N VAL A 384 -3.33 42.07 16.87
CA VAL A 384 -2.07 41.84 16.15
C VAL A 384 -2.07 40.49 15.43
N LEU A 385 -2.62 39.44 16.04
CA LEU A 385 -2.77 38.12 15.39
C LEU A 385 -3.67 38.19 14.16
N GLU A 386 -4.77 38.95 14.24
CA GLU A 386 -5.67 39.19 13.11
C GLU A 386 -4.96 39.92 11.97
N HIS A 387 -4.22 41.00 12.27
CA HIS A 387 -3.44 41.72 11.26
C HIS A 387 -2.34 40.85 10.64
N LEU A 388 -1.67 40.00 11.43
CA LEU A 388 -0.71 39.04 10.91
C LEU A 388 -1.39 38.01 10.01
N ALA A 389 -2.54 37.46 10.42
CA ALA A 389 -3.29 36.52 9.60
C ALA A 389 -3.76 37.12 8.26
N GLN A 390 -4.08 38.42 8.24
CA GLN A 390 -4.36 39.12 6.98
C GLN A 390 -3.09 39.29 6.15
N ALA A 391 -1.98 39.75 6.74
CA ALA A 391 -0.72 39.95 6.02
C ALA A 391 -0.17 38.66 5.39
N PHE A 392 -0.28 37.53 6.09
CA PHE A 392 0.10 36.22 5.55
C PHE A 392 -0.77 35.82 4.35
N ARG A 393 -2.09 36.06 4.42
CA ARG A 393 -3.00 35.80 3.29
C ARG A 393 -2.70 36.69 2.09
N ASP A 394 -2.44 37.97 2.34
CA ASP A 394 -2.12 38.93 1.28
C ASP A 394 -0.82 38.55 0.57
N GLU A 395 0.21 38.12 1.31
CA GLU A 395 1.47 37.67 0.73
C GLU A 395 1.29 36.36 -0.08
N ASP A 396 0.58 35.37 0.47
CA ASP A 396 0.27 34.13 -0.25
C ASP A 396 -0.48 34.40 -1.57
N GLN A 397 -1.49 35.27 -1.52
CA GLN A 397 -2.25 35.68 -2.70
C GLN A 397 -1.41 36.52 -3.68
N TYR A 398 -0.51 37.35 -3.19
CA TYR A 398 0.39 38.15 -4.02
C TYR A 398 1.29 37.23 -4.87
N LEU A 399 1.89 36.21 -4.27
CA LEU A 399 2.73 35.23 -4.99
C LEU A 399 1.91 34.47 -6.04
N MET A 400 0.71 33.99 -5.69
CA MET A 400 -0.22 33.33 -6.63
C MET A 400 -0.62 34.24 -7.82
N THR A 401 -0.82 35.53 -7.56
CA THR A 401 -1.24 36.49 -8.59
C THR A 401 -0.08 36.85 -9.51
N ASN A 402 1.14 36.98 -8.97
CA ASN A 402 2.34 37.24 -9.74
C ASN A 402 2.59 36.15 -10.79
N ASP A 403 2.43 34.88 -10.41
CA ASP A 403 2.51 33.74 -11.34
C ASP A 403 1.49 33.84 -12.48
N THR A 404 0.26 34.22 -12.15
CA THR A 404 -0.82 34.36 -13.14
C THR A 404 -0.55 35.49 -14.13
N VAL A 405 -0.01 36.61 -13.64
CA VAL A 405 0.37 37.76 -14.48
C VAL A 405 1.56 37.41 -15.36
N ASN A 406 2.59 36.74 -14.82
CA ASN A 406 3.75 36.29 -15.59
C ASN A 406 3.36 35.30 -16.68
N PHE A 407 2.55 34.30 -16.37
CA PHE A 407 2.02 33.35 -17.35
C PHE A 407 1.19 34.04 -18.45
N THR A 408 0.37 35.02 -18.08
CA THR A 408 -0.41 35.81 -19.05
C THR A 408 0.50 36.67 -19.94
N ALA A 409 1.56 37.25 -19.38
CA ALA A 409 2.55 38.00 -20.14
C ALA A 409 3.34 37.10 -21.11
N GLU A 410 3.71 35.89 -20.69
CA GLU A 410 4.35 34.89 -21.56
C GLU A 410 3.43 34.43 -22.68
N LEU A 411 2.15 34.18 -22.40
CA LEU A 411 1.16 33.85 -23.44
C LEU A 411 1.00 34.99 -24.45
N ASN A 412 0.94 36.23 -23.99
CA ASN A 412 0.86 37.40 -24.86
C ASN A 412 2.14 37.60 -25.70
N ALA A 413 3.30 37.34 -25.12
CA ALA A 413 4.58 37.38 -25.84
C ALA A 413 4.65 36.27 -26.90
N LEU A 414 4.19 35.05 -26.57
CA LEU A 414 4.13 33.92 -27.49
C LEU A 414 3.13 34.16 -28.62
N ASP A 415 1.94 34.70 -28.33
CA ASP A 415 0.93 35.09 -29.31
C ASP A 415 1.45 36.18 -30.25
N THR A 416 2.13 37.21 -29.70
CA THR A 416 2.80 38.25 -30.50
C THR A 416 3.89 37.64 -31.39
N PHE A 417 4.66 36.68 -30.87
CA PHE A 417 5.70 36.00 -31.63
C PHE A 417 5.14 35.12 -32.75
N MET A 418 4.02 34.42 -32.52
CA MET A 418 3.32 33.63 -33.52
C MET A 418 2.77 34.53 -34.64
N LYS A 419 2.14 35.65 -34.27
CA LYS A 419 1.64 36.67 -35.22
C LYS A 419 2.76 37.29 -36.06
N MET A 420 3.93 37.57 -35.45
CA MET A 420 5.10 38.08 -36.19
C MET A 420 5.69 37.06 -37.16
N ARG A 421 5.53 35.76 -36.91
CA ARG A 421 6.00 34.67 -37.79
C ARG A 421 4.97 34.22 -38.82
N GLY A 422 3.78 34.82 -38.85
CA GLY A 422 2.74 34.55 -39.85
C GLY A 422 1.98 33.24 -39.65
N HIS A 423 1.84 32.78 -38.39
CA HIS A 423 0.95 31.69 -38.02
C HIS A 423 -0.40 32.20 -37.51
#